data_AF-A0A7C3QEK9-F1
#
_entry.id   AF-A0A7C3QEK9-F1
#
_cell.length_a   1.000
_cell.length_b   1.000
_cell.length_c   1.000
_cell.angle_alpha   90.00
_cell.angle_beta   90.00
_cell.angle_gamma   90.00
#
_symmetry.space_group_name_H-M   'P 1'
#
loop_
_entity.id
_entity.type
_entity.pdbx_description
1 polymer ?
#
loop_
_entity_poly.entity_id
_entity_poly.type
_entity_poly.pdbx_seq_one_letter_code
_entity_poly.pdbx_strand_id
1 'polypeptide(L)' 'MSFAEQNPTVKMMVQRLHELEEREHLFQSVLDGIPDAIEIIDREFNVLYLNAAAEKRTGRDMRDQKGEKCHKVF' A
#
# COMPACT_ATOMS: atom_id res chain seq x y z
N MET A 1 25.89 20.34 -16.70
CA MET A 1 25.47 19.24 -15.81
C MET A 1 25.30 19.84 -14.43
N SER A 2 24.11 19.71 -13.86
CA SER A 2 23.71 20.42 -12.64
C SER A 2 24.48 19.90 -11.42
N PHE A 3 24.94 20.79 -10.55
CA PHE A 3 25.58 20.47 -9.26
C PHE A 3 24.77 19.49 -8.39
N ALA A 4 23.47 19.34 -8.65
CA ALA A 4 22.56 18.46 -7.91
C ALA A 4 22.86 16.95 -8.08
N GLU A 5 23.42 16.52 -9.22
CA GLU A 5 23.63 15.09 -9.51
C GLU A 5 24.82 14.49 -8.73
N GLN A 6 25.68 15.32 -8.16
CA GLN A 6 26.88 14.88 -7.43
C GLN A 6 26.72 14.87 -5.90
N ASN A 7 25.56 15.26 -5.35
CA ASN A 7 25.35 15.21 -3.91
C ASN A 7 25.10 13.75 -3.48
N PRO A 8 26.04 13.11 -2.75
CA PRO A 8 25.91 11.69 -2.38
C PRO A 8 24.68 11.42 -1.50
N THR A 9 24.23 12.43 -0.73
CA THR A 9 23.02 12.34 0.07
C THR A 9 21.78 12.28 -0.81
N VAL A 10 21.69 13.13 -1.85
CA VAL A 10 20.56 13.12 -2.80
C VAL A 10 20.53 11.80 -3.55
N LYS A 11 21.68 11.31 -4.02
CA LYS A 11 21.77 10.00 -4.68
C LYS A 11 21.27 8.87 -3.79
N MET A 12 21.69 8.85 -2.52
CA MET A 12 21.24 7.84 -1.56
C MET A 12 19.74 7.95 -1.26
N MET A 13 19.17 9.16 -1.19
CA MET A 13 17.72 9.35 -1.01
C MET A 13 16.94 8.78 -2.19
N VAL A 14 17.37 9.06 -3.43
CA VAL A 14 16.72 8.53 -4.64
C VAL A 14 16.77 7.00 -4.68
N GLN A 15 17.91 6.40 -4.35
CA GLN A 15 18.03 4.94 -4.27
C GLN A 15 17.08 4.33 -3.22
N ARG A 16 16.99 4.93 -2.03
CA ARG A 16 16.06 4.48 -0.99
C ARG A 16 14.60 4.62 -1.40
N LEU A 17 14.24 5.67 -2.14
CA LEU A 17 12.89 5.84 -2.68
C LEU A 17 12.55 4.73 -3.66
N HIS A 18 13.47 4.40 -4.58
CA HIS A 18 13.28 3.31 -5.53
C HIS A 18 13.12 1.94 -4.83
N GLU A 19 13.96 1.66 -3.83
CA GLU A 19 13.83 0.43 -3.02
C GLU A 19 12.50 0.36 -2.25
N LEU A 20 11.99 1.50 -1.76
CA LEU A 20 10.68 1.57 -1.12
C LEU A 20 9.55 1.29 -2.13
N GLU A 21 9.63 1.88 -3.33
CA GLU A 21 8.67 1.65 -4.41
C GLU A 21 8.64 0.18 -4.84
N GLU A 22 9.81 -0.45 -5.06
CA GLU A 22 9.88 -1.87 -5.43
C GLU A 22 9.28 -2.78 -4.35
N ARG A 23 9.55 -2.49 -3.07
CA ARG A 23 8.99 -3.25 -1.96
C ARG A 23 7.49 -3.07 -1.83
N GLU A 24 6.98 -1.87 -2.04
CA GLU A 24 5.55 -1.57 -2.07
C GLU A 24 4.85 -2.33 -3.20
N HIS A 25 5.43 -2.31 -4.40
CA HIS A 25 4.90 -3.05 -5.55
C HIS A 25 4.89 -4.57 -5.33
N LEU A 26 5.97 -5.12 -4.77
CA LEU A 26 6.03 -6.55 -4.43
C LEU A 26 4.98 -6.90 -3.38
N PHE A 27 4.83 -6.09 -2.34
CA PHE A 27 3.84 -6.28 -1.29
C PHE A 27 2.41 -6.31 -1.86
N GLN A 28 2.04 -5.31 -2.67
CA GLN A 28 0.74 -5.25 -3.34
C GLN A 28 0.52 -6.47 -4.25
N SER A 29 1.50 -6.81 -5.09
CA SER A 29 1.41 -7.94 -6.02
C SER A 29 1.20 -9.28 -5.30
N VAL A 30 1.87 -9.48 -4.17
CA VAL A 30 1.72 -10.71 -3.36
C VAL A 30 0.33 -10.77 -2.73
N LEU A 31 -0.15 -9.69 -2.12
CA LEU A 31 -1.46 -9.68 -1.47
C LEU A 31 -2.61 -9.79 -2.47
N ASP A 32 -2.52 -9.13 -3.63
CA ASP A 32 -3.52 -9.21 -4.69
C ASP A 32 -3.54 -10.57 -5.40
N GLY A 33 -2.41 -11.29 -5.39
CA GLY A 33 -2.33 -12.66 -5.87
C GLY A 33 -3.02 -13.70 -4.97
N ILE A 34 -3.37 -13.34 -3.73
CA ILE A 34 -4.07 -14.23 -2.79
C ILE A 34 -5.58 -14.20 -3.11
N PRO A 35 -6.22 -15.36 -3.38
CA PRO A 35 -7.63 -15.42 -3.74
C PRO A 35 -8.57 -15.17 -2.56
N ASP A 36 -8.07 -15.30 -1.33
CA ASP A 36 -8.81 -14.97 -0.11
C ASP A 36 -8.75 -13.47 0.16
N ALA A 37 -9.87 -12.95 0.66
CA ALA A 37 -9.97 -11.55 1.03
C ALA A 37 -9.06 -11.25 2.24
N ILE A 38 -8.17 -10.27 2.06
CA ILE A 38 -7.29 -9.76 3.09
C ILE A 38 -7.66 -8.30 3.37
N GLU A 39 -7.83 -8.00 4.65
CA GLU A 39 -8.03 -6.66 5.18
C GLU A 39 -6.97 -6.41 6.24
N ILE A 40 -6.26 -5.30 6.13
CA ILE A 40 -5.31 -4.85 7.15
C ILE A 40 -5.95 -3.67 7.87
N ILE A 41 -5.97 -3.74 9.20
CA ILE A 41 -6.55 -2.72 10.07
C ILE A 41 -5.53 -2.25 11.10
N ASP A 42 -5.72 -1.04 11.61
CA ASP A 42 -5.03 -0.59 12.81
C ASP A 42 -5.73 -1.07 14.10
N ARG A 43 -5.19 -0.69 15.26
CA ARG A 43 -5.73 -1.05 16.58
C ARG A 43 -7.08 -0.40 16.88
N GLU A 44 -7.43 0.65 16.16
CA GLU A 44 -8.71 1.34 16.28
C GLU A 44 -9.72 0.83 15.25
N PHE A 45 -9.41 -0.28 14.55
CA PHE A 45 -10.26 -0.89 13.52
C PHE A 45 -10.43 -0.02 12.26
N ASN A 46 -9.54 0.94 12.01
CA ASN A 46 -9.55 1.67 10.74
C ASN A 46 -8.93 0.80 9.65
N VAL A 47 -9.55 0.75 8.47
CA VAL A 47 -9.05 0.02 7.31
C VAL A 47 -7.82 0.74 6.75
N LEU A 48 -6.70 0.02 6.72
CA LEU A 48 -5.44 0.48 6.15
C LEU A 48 -5.20 -0.04 4.73
N TYR A 49 -5.73 -1.22 4.41
CA TYR A 49 -5.57 -1.87 3.11
C TYR A 49 -6.62 -2.96 2.87
N LEU A 50 -7.02 -3.13 1.61
CA LEU A 50 -7.81 -4.24 1.07
C LEU A 50 -7.07 -4.80 -0.15
N ASN A 51 -6.94 -6.13 -0.25
CA ASN A 51 -6.46 -6.75 -1.49
C ASN A 51 -7.56 -6.84 -2.54
N ALA A 52 -7.19 -7.14 -3.78
CA ALA A 52 -8.11 -7.29 -4.91
C ALA A 52 -9.26 -8.28 -4.63
N ALA A 53 -8.99 -9.37 -3.90
CA ALA A 53 -10.02 -10.33 -3.52
C ALA A 53 -11.04 -9.74 -2.52
N ALA A 54 -10.58 -8.94 -1.53
CA ALA A 54 -11.43 -8.26 -0.58
C ALA A 54 -12.30 -7.19 -1.25
N GLU A 55 -11.74 -6.40 -2.16
CA GLU A 55 -12.49 -5.41 -2.94
C GLU A 55 -13.58 -6.10 -3.76
N LYS A 56 -13.24 -7.16 -4.49
CA LYS A 56 -14.20 -7.93 -5.31
C LYS A 56 -15.31 -8.55 -4.46
N ARG A 57 -14.98 -9.09 -3.28
CA ARG A 57 -15.95 -9.75 -2.41
C ARG A 57 -16.88 -8.77 -1.73
N THR A 58 -16.38 -7.61 -1.31
CA THR A 58 -17.15 -6.60 -0.57
C THR A 58 -17.84 -5.59 -1.48
N GLY A 59 -17.40 -5.46 -2.74
CA GLY A 59 -17.86 -4.44 -3.68
C GLY A 59 -17.35 -3.03 -3.34
N ARG A 60 -16.29 -2.93 -2.53
CA ARG A 60 -15.77 -1.66 -2.01
C ARG A 60 -14.37 -1.44 -2.55
N ASP A 61 -14.09 -0.19 -2.89
CA ASP A 61 -12.77 0.25 -3.36
C ASP A 61 -11.93 0.73 -2.17
N MET A 62 -10.65 0.36 -2.14
CA MET A 62 -9.75 0.75 -1.07
C MET A 62 -9.60 2.28 -0.92
N ARG A 63 -9.75 3.04 -2.02
CA ARG A 63 -9.67 4.51 -1.99
C ARG A 63 -10.78 5.12 -1.15
N ASP A 64 -11.96 4.50 -1.15
CA ASP A 64 -13.12 4.96 -0.38
C ASP A 64 -13.12 4.44 1.06
N GLN A 65 -12.38 3.36 1.31
CA GLN A 65 -12.39 2.65 2.59
C GLN A 65 -11.26 3.06 3.53
N LYS A 66 -10.22 3.73 3.02
CA LYS A 66 -9.06 4.12 3.83
C LYS A 66 -9.48 4.98 5.02
N GLY A 67 -9.21 4.49 6.24
CA GLY A 67 -9.54 5.19 7.48
C GLY A 67 -10.97 4.94 8.00
N GLU A 68 -11.83 4.26 7.26
CA GLU A 68 -13.16 3.86 7.75
C GLU A 68 -13.07 2.69 8.71
N LYS A 69 -14.07 2.54 9.59
CA LYS A 69 -14.11 1.40 10.52
C LYS A 69 -14.48 0.11 9.77
N CYS A 70 -13.69 -0.94 9.92
CA CYS A 70 -13.89 -2.23 9.25
C CYS A 70 -15.25 -2.89 9.58
N HIS A 71 -15.81 -2.57 10.74
CA HIS A 71 -17.10 -3.11 11.20
C HIS A 71 -18.31 -2.26 10.80
N LYS A 72 -18.15 -1.15 10.06
CA LYS A 72 -19.30 -0.43 9.47
C LYS A 72 -19.96 -1.21 8.33
N VAL A 73 -19.38 -2.36 7.97
CA VAL A 73 -19.72 -3.16 6.79
C VAL A 73 -20.63 -4.34 7.11
N PHE A 74 -20.75 -4.72 8.38
CA PHE A 74 -21.49 -5.89 8.87
C PHE A 74 -22.52 -5.49 9.92
#